data_AF-A0A975PYS9-F1
#
_entry.id   AF-A0A975PYS9-F1
#
_cell.length_a   1.000
_cell.length_b   1.000
_cell.length_c   1.000
_cell.angle_alpha   90.00
_cell.angle_beta   90.00
_cell.angle_gamma   90.00
#
_symmetry.space_group_name_H-M   'P 1'
#
loop_
_entity.id
_entity.type
_entity.pdbx_description
1 polymer ?
#
loop_
_entity_poly.entity_id
_entity_poly.type
_entity_poly.pdbx_seq_one_letter_code
_entity_poly.pdbx_strand_id
1 'polypeptide(L)'
;MNFSAFPPEVNSARMFLGAGSGSILAAAVAWDGLAAELGSAATSFASVTSGLAGGSWQGPASLAMVRAAAPYLGWLNAAVSQAEQAASQARVAAAAFDAARAATVHPAMVAANRAQRMSLVLSNLLGQNAPAIAATEAAYEQMWAQDVSAMFGYHAGASAVASALAPLARPLQHLPVFGAGGAGPKVAGAAMVRPDAGVSSVAAASAAGISPIVSSLRNLGLANFGGASLGLPSAASLVPFGNIGFANTGSNNVGFANTGDGNFGLANTGNGNIGIGVTGDNQVGIGVLNTGAGNIGLFNSGSQNIGFFNSGTGNVGIANSGAINTGIANPNIGNWGIANLGSYNTGLGNLGSVNTGYFNSGIANTGIGNSGNYNTGMGNSGNTNTGSFNPGSYNTGYLNYGDYNTGLANFGNVNTGAFITGSFSNGLFWRGFYQGLFGIDIGFDVPGIGRVTIIHVPATPGFFNSTADPSSGFFNSGAGSASGFFNVGANNSGFQNFSLGSIGNSGANNYGVMISGWVNRGDTISGFFTSGPLP
;
A
#
# COMPACT_ATOMS: atom_id res chain seq x y z
N MET A 1 2.82 -25.08 -5.29
CA MET A 1 3.89 -24.28 -4.64
C MET A 1 4.79 -25.21 -3.83
N ASN A 2 6.07 -24.90 -3.65
CA ASN A 2 7.00 -25.75 -2.88
C ASN A 2 7.44 -25.03 -1.59
N PHE A 3 6.76 -25.33 -0.48
CA PHE A 3 7.01 -24.69 0.83
C PHE A 3 8.19 -25.31 1.59
N SER A 4 8.60 -26.53 1.24
CA SER A 4 9.75 -27.20 1.88
C SER A 4 11.10 -26.63 1.42
N ALA A 5 11.12 -25.81 0.38
CA ALA A 5 12.32 -25.08 -0.04
C ALA A 5 12.63 -23.86 0.85
N PHE A 6 11.69 -23.44 1.71
CA PHE A 6 11.85 -22.27 2.58
C PHE A 6 12.06 -22.68 4.04
N PRO A 7 12.99 -22.04 4.76
CA PRO A 7 13.22 -22.32 6.18
C PRO A 7 12.08 -21.79 7.06
N PRO A 8 11.99 -22.23 8.33
CA PRO A 8 10.97 -21.78 9.28
C PRO A 8 10.87 -20.26 9.40
N GLU A 9 12.00 -19.54 9.40
CA GLU A 9 12.02 -18.07 9.51
C GLU A 9 11.17 -17.40 8.43
N VAL A 10 11.18 -17.95 7.21
CA VAL A 10 10.44 -17.40 6.07
C VAL A 10 8.98 -17.82 6.10
N ASN A 11 8.69 -19.10 6.33
CA ASN A 11 7.31 -19.60 6.36
C ASN A 11 6.53 -19.01 7.55
N SER A 12 7.13 -19.00 8.74
CA SER A 12 6.61 -18.34 9.94
C SER A 12 6.39 -16.83 9.69
N ALA A 13 7.40 -16.09 9.21
CA ALA A 13 7.25 -14.65 9.01
C ALA A 13 6.13 -14.31 8.01
N ARG A 14 6.03 -15.05 6.90
CA ARG A 14 4.97 -14.83 5.89
C ARG A 14 3.56 -15.04 6.45
N MET A 15 3.38 -16.00 7.36
CA MET A 15 2.08 -16.27 7.96
C MET A 15 1.70 -15.26 9.05
N PHE A 16 2.67 -14.72 9.77
CA PHE A 16 2.43 -13.77 10.88
C PHE A 16 2.47 -12.29 10.48
N LEU A 17 3.04 -11.96 9.32
CA LEU A 17 3.02 -10.61 8.75
C LEU A 17 1.71 -10.36 7.99
N GLY A 18 1.14 -9.15 8.15
CA GLY A 18 -0.05 -8.70 7.41
C GLY A 18 -1.24 -8.34 8.30
N ALA A 19 -2.32 -7.90 7.68
CA ALA A 19 -3.51 -7.36 8.36
C ALA A 19 -4.46 -8.43 8.95
N GLY A 20 -4.16 -9.72 8.76
CA GLY A 20 -4.99 -10.84 9.22
C GLY A 20 -6.27 -11.06 8.40
N SER A 21 -7.20 -11.85 8.94
CA SER A 21 -8.45 -12.27 8.27
C SER A 21 -9.59 -11.24 8.33
N GLY A 22 -9.38 -10.08 8.96
CA GLY A 22 -10.46 -9.10 9.18
C GLY A 22 -11.09 -8.55 7.88
N SER A 23 -10.28 -8.25 6.86
CA SER A 23 -10.77 -7.72 5.59
C SER A 23 -11.60 -8.73 4.81
N ILE A 24 -11.23 -10.02 4.82
CA ILE A 24 -11.98 -11.07 4.12
C ILE A 24 -13.29 -11.41 4.84
N LEU A 25 -13.34 -11.30 6.17
CA LEU A 25 -14.58 -11.41 6.93
C LEU A 25 -15.52 -10.23 6.67
N ALA A 26 -14.99 -9.00 6.56
CA ALA A 26 -15.78 -7.84 6.16
C ALA A 26 -16.34 -8.00 4.74
N ALA A 27 -15.54 -8.55 3.81
CA ALA A 27 -16.00 -8.88 2.47
C ALA A 27 -17.11 -9.94 2.48
N ALA A 28 -17.04 -10.95 3.36
CA ALA A 28 -18.11 -11.95 3.50
C ALA A 28 -19.44 -11.29 3.90
N VAL A 29 -19.42 -10.36 4.86
CA VAL A 29 -20.62 -9.59 5.27
C VAL A 29 -21.17 -8.75 4.11
N ALA A 30 -20.29 -8.12 3.32
CA ALA A 30 -20.71 -7.36 2.15
C ALA A 30 -21.39 -8.25 1.09
N TRP A 31 -20.89 -9.47 0.88
CA TRP A 31 -21.51 -10.44 -0.03
C TRP A 31 -22.88 -10.92 0.46
N ASP A 32 -23.07 -11.14 1.77
CA ASP A 32 -24.41 -11.44 2.32
C ASP A 32 -25.37 -10.26 2.12
N GLY A 33 -24.89 -9.03 2.32
CA GLY A 33 -25.68 -7.81 2.08
C GLY A 33 -26.14 -7.71 0.63
N LEU A 34 -25.24 -8.01 -0.32
CA LEU A 34 -25.58 -8.06 -1.74
C LEU A 34 -26.61 -9.16 -2.05
N ALA A 35 -26.47 -10.36 -1.47
CA ALA A 35 -27.46 -11.42 -1.62
C ALA A 35 -28.85 -11.00 -1.12
N ALA A 36 -28.93 -10.29 0.01
CA ALA A 36 -30.18 -9.79 0.56
C ALA A 36 -30.86 -8.73 -0.33
N GLU A 37 -30.08 -7.79 -0.88
CA GLU A 37 -30.58 -6.77 -1.82
C GLU A 37 -31.07 -7.41 -3.14
N LEU A 38 -30.30 -8.36 -3.69
CA LEU A 38 -30.69 -9.11 -4.89
C LEU A 38 -31.95 -9.96 -4.66
N GLY A 39 -32.08 -10.57 -3.48
CA GLY A 39 -33.26 -11.34 -3.10
C GLY A 39 -34.52 -10.46 -2.95
N SER A 40 -34.35 -9.27 -2.38
CA SER A 40 -35.41 -8.26 -2.30
C SER A 40 -35.84 -7.77 -3.69
N ALA A 41 -34.86 -7.54 -4.58
CA ALA A 41 -35.12 -7.18 -5.98
C ALA A 41 -35.86 -8.31 -6.74
N ALA A 42 -35.45 -9.56 -6.56
CA ALA A 42 -36.12 -10.73 -7.16
C ALA A 42 -37.57 -10.85 -6.70
N THR A 43 -37.82 -10.69 -5.40
CA THR A 43 -39.17 -10.73 -4.81
C THR A 43 -40.05 -9.60 -5.33
N SER A 44 -39.51 -8.38 -5.38
CA SER A 44 -40.22 -7.21 -5.93
C SER A 44 -40.56 -7.41 -7.40
N PHE A 45 -39.60 -7.88 -8.21
CA PHE A 45 -39.81 -8.16 -9.63
C PHE A 45 -40.86 -9.26 -9.85
N ALA A 46 -40.83 -10.33 -9.05
CA ALA A 46 -41.84 -11.39 -9.08
C ALA A 46 -43.24 -10.88 -8.68
N SER A 47 -43.32 -10.00 -7.68
CA SER A 47 -44.60 -9.39 -7.25
C SER A 47 -45.20 -8.50 -8.33
N VAL A 48 -44.38 -7.67 -9.01
CA VAL A 48 -44.86 -6.80 -10.09
C VAL A 48 -45.33 -7.61 -11.29
N THR A 49 -44.56 -8.64 -11.67
CA THR A 49 -44.92 -9.50 -12.83
C THR A 49 -46.16 -10.34 -12.56
N SER A 50 -46.31 -10.91 -11.35
CA SER A 50 -47.51 -11.67 -10.96
C SER A 50 -48.75 -10.78 -10.79
N GLY A 51 -48.62 -9.60 -10.18
CA GLY A 51 -49.73 -8.65 -10.04
C GLY A 51 -50.26 -8.14 -11.38
N LEU A 52 -49.35 -7.89 -12.33
CA LEU A 52 -49.70 -7.44 -13.68
C LEU A 52 -50.44 -8.53 -14.49
N ALA A 53 -50.04 -9.80 -14.33
CA ALA A 53 -50.67 -10.94 -15.01
C ALA A 53 -51.95 -11.46 -14.32
N GLY A 54 -52.08 -11.25 -13.01
CA GLY A 54 -53.24 -11.70 -12.21
C GLY A 54 -54.38 -10.68 -12.10
N GLY A 55 -54.14 -9.42 -12.49
CA GLY A 55 -55.12 -8.33 -12.43
C GLY A 55 -56.06 -8.27 -13.64
N SER A 56 -56.35 -7.07 -14.14
CA SER A 56 -57.28 -6.81 -15.23
C SER A 56 -56.75 -7.18 -16.63
N TRP A 57 -55.44 -7.42 -16.77
CA TRP A 57 -54.77 -7.73 -18.04
C TRP A 57 -54.55 -9.25 -18.16
N GLN A 58 -55.61 -9.98 -18.47
CA GLN A 58 -55.58 -11.44 -18.64
C GLN A 58 -55.68 -11.80 -20.13
N GLY A 59 -54.91 -12.80 -20.57
CA GLY A 59 -54.95 -13.32 -21.95
C GLY A 59 -53.57 -13.62 -22.56
N PRO A 60 -53.49 -13.99 -23.84
CA PRO A 60 -52.25 -14.44 -24.49
C PRO A 60 -51.06 -13.46 -24.40
N ALA A 61 -51.31 -12.15 -24.41
CA ALA A 61 -50.28 -11.12 -24.28
C ALA A 61 -49.64 -11.07 -22.88
N SER A 62 -50.45 -11.19 -21.82
CA SER A 62 -49.96 -11.24 -20.43
C SER A 62 -49.09 -12.48 -20.18
N LEU A 63 -49.47 -13.64 -20.74
CA LEU A 63 -48.71 -14.88 -20.68
C LEU A 63 -47.37 -14.78 -21.43
N ALA A 64 -47.34 -14.08 -22.58
CA ALA A 64 -46.11 -13.85 -23.32
C ALA A 64 -45.13 -12.94 -22.54
N MET A 65 -45.66 -11.92 -21.84
CA MET A 65 -44.87 -11.03 -20.99
C MET A 65 -44.26 -11.76 -19.78
N VAL A 66 -45.04 -12.58 -19.07
CA VAL A 66 -44.53 -13.40 -17.95
C VAL A 66 -43.42 -14.36 -18.42
N ARG A 67 -43.59 -14.99 -19.60
CA ARG A 67 -42.55 -15.85 -20.18
C ARG A 67 -41.27 -15.08 -20.54
N ALA A 68 -41.38 -13.84 -21.00
CA ALA A 68 -40.24 -13.00 -21.31
C ALA A 68 -39.49 -12.51 -20.05
N ALA A 69 -40.21 -12.36 -18.93
CA ALA A 69 -39.64 -11.93 -17.64
C ALA A 69 -38.94 -13.07 -16.87
N ALA A 70 -39.35 -14.32 -17.07
CA ALA A 70 -38.83 -15.49 -16.35
C ALA A 70 -37.29 -15.66 -16.40
N PRO A 71 -36.59 -15.44 -17.54
CA PRO A 71 -35.13 -15.56 -17.60
C PRO A 71 -34.40 -14.54 -16.71
N TYR A 72 -34.93 -13.32 -16.57
CA TYR A 72 -34.33 -12.29 -15.71
C TYR A 72 -34.54 -12.61 -14.23
N LEU A 73 -35.73 -13.07 -13.85
CA LEU A 73 -35.99 -13.55 -12.49
C LEU A 73 -35.11 -14.77 -12.14
N GLY A 74 -34.93 -15.69 -13.09
CA GLY A 74 -34.01 -16.82 -12.94
C GLY A 74 -32.55 -16.38 -12.75
N TRP A 75 -32.10 -15.36 -13.49
CA TRP A 75 -30.78 -14.77 -13.31
C TRP A 75 -30.62 -14.10 -11.93
N LEU A 76 -31.61 -13.32 -11.47
CA LEU A 76 -31.57 -12.70 -10.15
C LEU A 76 -31.44 -13.75 -9.04
N ASN A 77 -32.26 -14.81 -9.07
CA ASN A 77 -32.17 -15.90 -8.09
C ASN A 77 -30.82 -16.64 -8.16
N ALA A 78 -30.27 -16.85 -9.35
CA ALA A 78 -28.94 -17.45 -9.50
C ALA A 78 -27.83 -16.54 -8.93
N ALA A 79 -27.94 -15.22 -9.13
CA ALA A 79 -26.99 -14.24 -8.60
C ALA A 79 -27.04 -14.17 -7.06
N VAL A 80 -28.23 -14.31 -6.45
CA VAL A 80 -28.38 -14.45 -5.00
C VAL A 80 -27.58 -15.65 -4.50
N SER A 81 -27.83 -16.85 -5.05
CA SER A 81 -27.14 -18.07 -4.65
C SER A 81 -25.62 -17.98 -4.83
N GLN A 82 -25.16 -17.30 -5.89
CA GLN A 82 -23.73 -17.07 -6.13
C GLN A 82 -23.11 -16.12 -5.10
N ALA A 83 -23.82 -15.06 -4.70
CA ALA A 83 -23.37 -14.13 -3.66
C ALA A 83 -23.31 -14.81 -2.28
N GLU A 84 -24.31 -15.62 -1.92
CA GLU A 84 -24.30 -16.44 -0.69
C GLU A 84 -23.13 -17.45 -0.69
N GLN A 85 -22.86 -18.08 -1.84
CA GLN A 85 -21.72 -18.97 -2.00
C GLN A 85 -20.40 -18.21 -1.85
N ALA A 86 -20.26 -17.01 -2.41
CA ALA A 86 -19.07 -16.18 -2.24
C ALA A 86 -18.84 -15.80 -0.76
N ALA A 87 -19.90 -15.43 -0.04
CA ALA A 87 -19.83 -15.12 1.38
C ALA A 87 -19.41 -16.33 2.23
N SER A 88 -19.96 -17.52 1.95
CA SER A 88 -19.58 -18.74 2.69
C SER A 88 -18.13 -19.13 2.40
N GLN A 89 -17.69 -19.08 1.15
CA GLN A 89 -16.32 -19.39 0.74
C GLN A 89 -15.29 -18.39 1.31
N ALA A 90 -15.64 -17.10 1.41
CA ALA A 90 -14.79 -16.10 2.06
C ALA A 90 -14.54 -16.43 3.56
N ARG A 91 -15.56 -16.91 4.28
CA ARG A 91 -15.41 -17.37 5.67
C ARG A 91 -14.54 -18.63 5.77
N VAL A 92 -14.69 -19.57 4.85
CA VAL A 92 -13.84 -20.78 4.81
C VAL A 92 -12.39 -20.41 4.52
N ALA A 93 -12.12 -19.44 3.63
CA ALA A 93 -10.78 -18.92 3.40
C ALA A 93 -10.19 -18.25 4.65
N ALA A 94 -10.97 -17.45 5.36
CA ALA A 94 -10.57 -16.84 6.64
C ALA A 94 -10.18 -17.92 7.67
N ALA A 95 -11.04 -18.94 7.84
CA ALA A 95 -10.79 -20.05 8.74
C ALA A 95 -9.55 -20.87 8.35
N ALA A 96 -9.30 -21.09 7.05
CA ALA A 96 -8.10 -21.77 6.57
C ALA A 96 -6.82 -20.98 6.90
N PHE A 97 -6.86 -19.65 6.77
CA PHE A 97 -5.76 -18.79 7.18
C PHE A 97 -5.52 -18.85 8.70
N ASP A 98 -6.57 -18.70 9.51
CA ASP A 98 -6.45 -18.69 10.97
C ASP A 98 -5.97 -20.04 11.51
N ALA A 99 -6.44 -21.15 10.93
CA ALA A 99 -5.96 -22.51 11.25
C ALA A 99 -4.48 -22.69 10.88
N ALA A 100 -4.08 -22.20 9.71
CA ALA A 100 -2.68 -22.26 9.28
C ALA A 100 -1.77 -21.43 10.17
N ARG A 101 -2.21 -20.22 10.56
CA ARG A 101 -1.48 -19.36 11.49
C ARG A 101 -1.33 -19.98 12.87
N ALA A 102 -2.38 -20.64 13.37
CA ALA A 102 -2.33 -21.34 14.65
C ALA A 102 -1.41 -22.57 14.63
N ALA A 103 -1.32 -23.27 13.49
CA ALA A 103 -0.47 -24.44 13.31
C ALA A 103 0.99 -24.09 13.00
N THR A 104 1.25 -22.90 12.46
CA THR A 104 2.60 -22.40 12.12
C THR A 104 3.36 -22.03 13.39
N VAL A 105 4.66 -22.32 13.41
CA VAL A 105 5.55 -21.97 14.51
C VAL A 105 5.62 -20.45 14.67
N HIS A 106 5.57 -19.96 15.90
CA HIS A 106 5.71 -18.52 16.13
C HIS A 106 7.16 -18.05 15.86
N PRO A 107 7.39 -16.94 15.14
CA PRO A 107 8.74 -16.48 14.78
C PRO A 107 9.70 -16.33 15.97
N ALA A 108 9.18 -15.94 17.15
CA ALA A 108 9.97 -15.83 18.38
C ALA A 108 10.57 -17.16 18.85
N MET A 109 9.89 -18.31 18.61
CA MET A 109 10.42 -19.63 18.98
C MET A 109 11.57 -20.03 18.05
N VAL A 110 11.45 -19.73 16.75
CA VAL A 110 12.53 -19.93 15.79
C VAL A 110 13.75 -19.09 16.19
N ALA A 111 13.55 -17.80 16.48
CA ALA A 111 14.62 -16.91 16.92
C ALA A 111 15.28 -17.37 18.24
N ALA A 112 14.49 -17.82 19.22
CA ALA A 112 15.00 -18.35 20.49
C ALA A 112 15.87 -19.61 20.28
N ASN A 113 15.43 -20.54 19.43
CA ASN A 113 16.22 -21.72 19.07
C ASN A 113 17.57 -21.33 18.43
N ARG A 114 17.56 -20.37 17.48
CA ARG A 114 18.81 -19.91 16.84
C ARG A 114 19.74 -19.19 17.81
N ALA A 115 19.19 -18.40 18.74
CA ALA A 115 19.96 -17.74 19.79
C ALA A 115 20.60 -18.75 20.77
N GLN A 116 19.84 -19.77 21.19
CA GLN A 116 20.33 -20.85 22.05
C GLN A 116 21.46 -21.63 21.36
N ARG A 117 21.29 -21.98 20.08
CA ARG A 117 22.33 -22.64 19.29
C ARG A 117 23.61 -21.80 19.24
N MET A 118 23.51 -20.49 19.03
CA MET A 118 24.67 -19.60 19.01
C MET A 118 25.40 -19.61 20.36
N SER A 119 24.68 -19.54 21.47
CA SER A 119 25.26 -19.62 22.83
C SER A 119 25.97 -20.95 23.09
N LEU A 120 25.36 -22.07 22.67
CA LEU A 120 25.95 -23.41 22.81
C LEU A 120 27.23 -23.57 21.98
N VAL A 121 27.24 -23.03 20.75
CA VAL A 121 28.41 -23.03 19.87
C VAL A 121 29.55 -22.19 20.44
N LEU A 122 29.24 -20.98 20.94
CA LEU A 122 30.25 -20.08 21.54
C LEU A 122 30.90 -20.68 22.79
N SER A 123 30.17 -21.52 23.54
CA SER A 123 30.68 -22.21 24.73
C SER A 123 31.27 -23.60 24.44
N ASN A 124 31.28 -24.07 23.19
CA ASN A 124 31.70 -25.43 22.82
C ASN A 124 33.22 -25.60 22.64
N LEU A 125 34.04 -24.96 23.47
CA LEU A 125 35.50 -24.93 23.30
C LEU A 125 36.16 -26.33 23.34
N LEU A 126 35.58 -27.25 24.12
CA LEU A 126 36.08 -28.63 24.31
C LEU A 126 35.17 -29.70 23.68
N GLY A 127 34.18 -29.31 22.86
CA GLY A 127 33.24 -30.25 22.24
C GLY A 127 32.15 -30.81 23.17
N GLN A 128 32.12 -30.41 24.45
CA GLN A 128 31.18 -30.92 25.45
C GLN A 128 29.70 -30.59 25.14
N ASN A 129 29.45 -29.50 24.40
CA ASN A 129 28.10 -29.08 24.02
C ASN A 129 27.60 -29.74 22.73
N ALA A 130 28.39 -30.62 22.09
CA ALA A 130 28.00 -31.24 20.81
C ALA A 130 26.62 -31.95 20.86
N PRO A 131 26.25 -32.73 21.90
CA PRO A 131 24.91 -33.31 22.00
C PRO A 131 23.80 -32.26 22.13
N ALA A 132 24.05 -31.17 22.85
CA ALA A 132 23.08 -30.08 23.02
C ALA A 132 22.88 -29.29 21.71
N ILE A 133 23.96 -29.06 20.95
CA ILE A 133 23.88 -28.43 19.62
C ILE A 133 23.04 -29.30 18.68
N ALA A 134 23.30 -30.62 18.65
CA ALA A 134 22.52 -31.56 17.84
C ALA A 134 21.04 -31.58 18.21
N ALA A 135 20.70 -31.56 19.51
CA ALA A 135 19.31 -31.46 19.97
C ALA A 135 18.64 -30.14 19.54
N THR A 136 19.39 -29.03 19.54
CA THR A 136 18.87 -27.72 19.12
C THR A 136 18.60 -27.68 17.61
N GLU A 137 19.46 -28.31 16.79
CA GLU A 137 19.24 -28.46 15.35
C GLU A 137 18.09 -29.41 15.03
N ALA A 138 17.94 -30.52 15.77
CA ALA A 138 16.79 -31.43 15.60
C ALA A 138 15.46 -30.73 15.91
N ALA A 139 15.41 -29.89 16.96
CA ALA A 139 14.24 -29.07 17.26
C ALA A 139 13.95 -28.03 16.15
N TYR A 140 14.99 -27.49 15.51
CA TYR A 140 14.84 -26.61 14.36
C TYR A 140 14.26 -27.33 13.13
N GLU A 141 14.72 -28.55 12.84
CA GLU A 141 14.16 -29.39 11.78
C GLU A 141 12.69 -29.76 12.04
N GLN A 142 12.31 -29.98 13.30
CA GLN A 142 10.90 -30.19 13.67
C GLN A 142 10.04 -28.95 13.41
N MET A 143 10.53 -27.75 13.78
CA MET A 143 9.85 -26.50 13.46
C MET A 143 9.70 -26.32 11.94
N TRP A 144 10.70 -26.72 11.17
CA TRP A 144 10.65 -26.69 9.71
C TRP A 144 9.57 -27.62 9.16
N ALA A 145 9.52 -28.86 9.62
CA ALA A 145 8.50 -29.82 9.19
C ALA A 145 7.08 -29.34 9.56
N GLN A 146 6.91 -28.75 10.74
CA GLN A 146 5.63 -28.20 11.19
C GLN A 146 5.14 -27.05 10.30
N ASP A 147 6.01 -26.07 10.02
CA ASP A 147 5.68 -24.94 9.14
C ASP A 147 5.33 -25.40 7.73
N VAL A 148 6.09 -26.35 7.19
CA VAL A 148 5.83 -26.94 5.87
C VAL A 148 4.46 -27.61 5.83
N SER A 149 4.12 -28.40 6.85
CA SER A 149 2.80 -29.03 6.98
C SER A 149 1.67 -28.00 7.05
N ALA A 150 1.84 -26.95 7.86
CA ALA A 150 0.87 -25.86 7.98
C ALA A 150 0.63 -25.13 6.65
N MET A 151 1.69 -24.83 5.89
CA MET A 151 1.58 -24.18 4.58
C MET A 151 0.94 -25.07 3.52
N PHE A 152 1.21 -26.37 3.51
CA PHE A 152 0.52 -27.30 2.61
C PHE A 152 -0.96 -27.43 2.94
N GLY A 153 -1.31 -27.49 4.24
CA GLY A 153 -2.71 -27.44 4.70
C GLY A 153 -3.41 -26.16 4.27
N TYR A 154 -2.76 -25.01 4.43
CA TYR A 154 -3.30 -23.72 3.98
C TYR A 154 -3.53 -23.70 2.46
N HIS A 155 -2.54 -24.12 1.68
CA HIS A 155 -2.65 -24.15 0.22
C HIS A 155 -3.77 -25.08 -0.24
N ALA A 156 -3.94 -26.25 0.38
CA ALA A 156 -5.03 -27.16 0.07
C ALA A 156 -6.40 -26.52 0.37
N GLY A 157 -6.55 -25.90 1.55
CA GLY A 157 -7.77 -25.18 1.92
C GLY A 157 -8.09 -24.01 0.99
N ALA A 158 -7.10 -23.17 0.69
CA ALA A 158 -7.27 -22.05 -0.23
C ALA A 158 -7.59 -22.51 -1.67
N SER A 159 -6.98 -23.60 -2.13
CA SER A 159 -7.26 -24.17 -3.46
C SER A 159 -8.68 -24.74 -3.54
N ALA A 160 -9.17 -25.37 -2.47
CA ALA A 160 -10.54 -25.87 -2.38
C ALA A 160 -11.56 -24.72 -2.39
N VAL A 161 -11.27 -23.61 -1.71
CA VAL A 161 -12.09 -22.40 -1.78
C VAL A 161 -12.13 -21.82 -3.20
N ALA A 162 -10.96 -21.69 -3.83
CA ALA A 162 -10.87 -21.16 -5.18
C ALA A 162 -11.60 -22.02 -6.21
N SER A 163 -11.58 -23.36 -6.08
CA SER A 163 -12.30 -24.26 -6.98
C SER A 163 -13.81 -24.32 -6.73
N ALA A 164 -14.24 -24.01 -5.51
CA ALA A 164 -15.67 -23.96 -5.14
C ALA A 164 -16.37 -22.68 -5.61
N LEU A 165 -15.64 -21.62 -5.96
CA LEU A 165 -16.22 -20.38 -6.47
C LEU A 165 -16.58 -20.51 -7.96
N ALA A 166 -17.88 -20.52 -8.26
CA ALA A 166 -18.36 -20.51 -9.64
C ALA A 166 -18.17 -19.11 -10.27
N PRO A 167 -17.82 -19.03 -11.56
CA PRO A 167 -17.82 -17.75 -12.28
C PRO A 167 -19.21 -17.11 -12.26
N LEU A 168 -19.27 -15.77 -12.15
CA LEU A 168 -20.53 -15.04 -12.26
C LEU A 168 -21.23 -15.39 -13.58
N ALA A 169 -22.53 -15.69 -13.50
CA ALA A 169 -23.33 -15.95 -14.69
C ALA A 169 -23.34 -14.71 -15.58
N ARG A 170 -22.87 -14.84 -16.84
CA ARG A 170 -22.89 -13.74 -17.82
C ARG A 170 -24.34 -13.27 -18.02
N PRO A 171 -24.60 -11.95 -18.05
CA PRO A 171 -25.95 -11.45 -18.28
C PRO A 171 -26.44 -11.90 -19.66
N LEU A 172 -27.65 -12.47 -19.67
CA LEU A 172 -28.50 -12.91 -20.79
C LEU A 172 -27.99 -12.50 -22.19
N GLN A 173 -27.11 -13.30 -22.80
CA GLN A 173 -26.67 -13.09 -24.19
C GLN A 173 -27.76 -13.42 -25.23
N HIS A 174 -28.92 -13.92 -24.80
CA HIS A 174 -30.04 -14.25 -25.68
C HIS A 174 -31.38 -13.97 -24.97
N LEU A 175 -31.73 -12.69 -24.81
CA LEU A 175 -33.14 -12.34 -24.78
C LEU A 175 -33.73 -12.80 -26.13
N PRO A 176 -34.84 -13.57 -26.16
CA PRO A 176 -35.47 -13.91 -27.42
C PRO A 176 -35.78 -12.60 -28.15
N VAL A 177 -35.15 -12.42 -29.31
CA VAL A 177 -35.61 -11.41 -30.26
C VAL A 177 -37.05 -11.79 -30.60
N PHE A 178 -38.02 -10.98 -30.18
CA PHE A 178 -39.35 -11.04 -30.77
C PHE A 178 -39.19 -10.64 -32.24
N GLY A 179 -39.02 -11.63 -33.13
CA GLY A 179 -38.93 -11.39 -34.57
C GLY A 179 -38.05 -12.31 -35.42
N ALA A 180 -37.57 -13.47 -34.95
CA ALA A 180 -36.87 -14.43 -35.83
C ALA A 180 -37.75 -15.67 -36.10
N GLY A 181 -38.17 -15.82 -37.36
CA GLY A 181 -38.95 -16.97 -37.82
C GLY A 181 -38.21 -18.29 -37.59
N GLY A 182 -38.83 -19.19 -36.83
CA GLY A 182 -38.37 -20.56 -36.61
C GLY A 182 -39.56 -21.44 -36.29
N ALA A 183 -39.76 -22.47 -37.11
CA ALA A 183 -40.98 -23.27 -37.20
C ALA A 183 -41.30 -24.11 -35.94
N GLY A 184 -42.58 -24.12 -35.56
CA GLY A 184 -43.22 -25.04 -34.59
C GLY A 184 -44.74 -25.04 -34.82
N PRO A 185 -45.48 -26.11 -34.47
CA PRO A 185 -46.47 -26.74 -35.35
C PRO A 185 -47.73 -25.93 -35.61
N LYS A 186 -48.19 -26.02 -36.87
CA LYS A 186 -49.50 -25.55 -37.34
C LYS A 186 -50.63 -26.18 -36.52
N VAL A 187 -51.46 -25.34 -35.91
CA VAL A 187 -52.85 -25.68 -35.58
C VAL A 187 -53.77 -25.03 -36.59
N ALA A 188 -54.60 -25.87 -37.21
CA ALA A 188 -55.51 -25.53 -38.29
C ALA A 188 -56.67 -24.63 -37.83
N GLY A 189 -57.11 -23.73 -38.72
CA GLY A 189 -58.31 -22.92 -38.49
C GLY A 189 -58.60 -21.95 -39.62
N ALA A 190 -59.24 -22.47 -40.68
CA ALA A 190 -60.17 -21.86 -41.64
C ALA A 190 -60.01 -20.39 -42.13
N ALA A 191 -60.09 -20.29 -43.45
CA ALA A 191 -60.16 -19.09 -44.30
C ALA A 191 -61.33 -18.13 -43.98
N MET A 192 -61.27 -16.88 -44.48
CA MET A 192 -62.20 -16.32 -45.49
C MET A 192 -61.93 -14.83 -45.82
N VAL A 193 -61.55 -14.57 -47.09
CA VAL A 193 -61.97 -13.51 -48.04
C VAL A 193 -61.78 -12.00 -47.73
N ARG A 194 -61.13 -11.34 -48.71
CA ARG A 194 -60.99 -9.89 -48.99
C ARG A 194 -62.25 -9.34 -49.71
N PRO A 195 -62.59 -8.04 -49.65
CA PRO A 195 -62.24 -7.13 -50.78
C PRO A 195 -62.03 -5.66 -50.30
N ASP A 196 -61.04 -4.86 -50.72
CA ASP A 196 -60.76 -4.18 -52.01
C ASP A 196 -60.97 -2.66 -51.91
N ALA A 197 -60.28 -1.93 -52.81
CA ALA A 197 -60.29 -0.49 -53.12
C ALA A 197 -59.57 0.43 -52.11
N GLY A 198 -58.71 1.37 -52.49
CA GLY A 198 -58.41 1.96 -53.79
C GLY A 198 -58.18 3.46 -53.62
N VAL A 199 -56.98 3.91 -54.02
CA VAL A 199 -56.65 5.24 -54.57
C VAL A 199 -56.58 6.48 -53.63
N SER A 200 -55.51 7.23 -53.89
CA SER A 200 -54.97 8.49 -53.37
C SER A 200 -55.90 9.71 -53.26
N SER A 201 -55.63 10.63 -52.31
CA SER A 201 -55.38 12.07 -52.58
C SER A 201 -55.01 12.84 -51.31
N VAL A 202 -54.57 14.09 -51.52
CA VAL A 202 -53.67 14.92 -50.73
C VAL A 202 -54.42 15.81 -49.71
N ALA A 203 -53.80 15.98 -48.54
CA ALA A 203 -53.87 17.07 -47.56
C ALA A 203 -55.18 17.86 -47.33
N ALA A 204 -55.66 17.76 -46.08
CA ALA A 204 -55.86 18.84 -45.10
C ALA A 204 -57.13 18.61 -44.28
N ALA A 205 -56.97 18.27 -42.99
CA ALA A 205 -58.05 18.38 -42.01
C ALA A 205 -57.48 18.72 -40.64
N SER A 206 -57.79 19.96 -40.25
CA SER A 206 -58.01 20.48 -38.90
C SER A 206 -57.85 19.51 -37.72
N ALA A 207 -56.94 19.88 -36.81
CA ALA A 207 -56.75 19.28 -35.51
C ALA A 207 -57.97 19.49 -34.59
N ALA A 208 -58.68 18.39 -34.31
CA ALA A 208 -59.52 18.23 -33.13
C ALA A 208 -59.36 16.79 -32.63
N GLY A 209 -58.93 16.62 -31.38
CA GLY A 209 -58.84 15.29 -30.76
C GLY A 209 -57.76 15.17 -29.69
N ILE A 210 -58.12 15.51 -28.46
CA ILE A 210 -57.31 15.29 -27.26
C ILE A 210 -57.45 13.83 -26.82
N SER A 211 -56.37 13.03 -26.85
CA SER A 211 -56.04 11.88 -25.95
C SER A 211 -54.90 10.99 -26.50
N PRO A 212 -54.05 10.33 -25.66
CA PRO A 212 -53.62 10.64 -24.30
C PRO A 212 -52.07 10.61 -24.11
N ILE A 213 -51.50 11.71 -23.62
CA ILE A 213 -50.53 11.87 -22.50
C ILE A 213 -49.23 11.02 -22.39
N VAL A 214 -48.88 10.04 -23.23
CA VAL A 214 -47.67 9.19 -22.96
C VAL A 214 -46.54 9.34 -24.01
N SER A 215 -46.52 10.43 -24.77
CA SER A 215 -45.39 10.77 -25.67
C SER A 215 -44.60 12.01 -25.24
N SER A 216 -44.93 12.66 -24.12
CA SER A 216 -44.57 14.06 -23.87
C SER A 216 -43.94 14.43 -22.51
N LEU A 217 -43.43 13.50 -21.70
CA LEU A 217 -42.60 13.86 -20.53
C LEU A 217 -41.11 14.00 -20.91
N ARG A 218 -40.81 14.76 -21.97
CA ARG A 218 -39.43 14.97 -22.44
C ARG A 218 -38.74 16.19 -21.80
N ASN A 219 -39.47 17.01 -21.05
CA ASN A 219 -38.94 18.14 -20.26
C ASN A 219 -40.03 18.57 -19.26
N LEU A 220 -39.77 18.48 -17.96
CA LEU A 220 -40.77 18.74 -16.91
C LEU A 220 -40.55 20.12 -16.28
N GLY A 221 -41.05 21.18 -16.92
CA GLY A 221 -41.08 22.55 -16.37
C GLY A 221 -40.78 23.63 -17.42
N LEU A 222 -40.96 24.90 -17.05
CA LEU A 222 -40.98 26.02 -18.00
C LEU A 222 -39.54 26.51 -18.31
N ALA A 223 -39.27 26.86 -19.58
CA ALA A 223 -38.01 27.44 -20.08
C ALA A 223 -36.75 26.54 -20.06
N ASN A 224 -36.88 25.21 -20.03
CA ASN A 224 -35.73 24.30 -20.20
C ASN A 224 -35.29 24.20 -21.68
N PHE A 225 -33.98 24.30 -21.98
CA PHE A 225 -33.35 24.18 -23.31
C PHE A 225 -32.33 23.02 -23.32
N GLY A 226 -32.04 22.37 -24.46
CA GLY A 226 -31.07 21.25 -24.55
C GLY A 226 -31.65 19.94 -25.12
N GLY A 227 -30.78 19.06 -25.61
CA GLY A 227 -31.09 18.16 -26.73
C GLY A 227 -31.87 16.88 -26.42
N ALA A 228 -33.02 16.75 -27.09
CA ALA A 228 -33.20 15.64 -28.03
C ALA A 228 -33.33 16.27 -29.43
N SER A 229 -32.37 16.02 -30.33
CA SER A 229 -32.44 16.47 -31.72
C SER A 229 -33.79 16.07 -32.33
N LEU A 230 -34.53 17.05 -32.88
CA LEU A 230 -35.69 16.78 -33.72
C LEU A 230 -35.22 16.20 -35.05
N GLY A 231 -34.89 14.92 -35.05
CA GLY A 231 -34.48 14.16 -36.23
C GLY A 231 -34.81 12.69 -36.02
N LEU A 232 -35.40 12.06 -37.04
CA LEU A 232 -35.85 10.67 -37.06
C LEU A 232 -34.86 9.72 -36.36
N PRO A 233 -35.33 8.69 -35.63
CA PRO A 233 -34.43 7.80 -34.90
C PRO A 233 -33.59 6.98 -35.88
N SER A 234 -32.29 7.24 -35.93
CA SER A 234 -31.32 6.21 -36.30
C SER A 234 -31.05 5.34 -35.08
N ALA A 235 -30.98 4.03 -35.29
CA ALA A 235 -31.05 2.98 -34.26
C ALA A 235 -29.80 2.85 -33.36
N ALA A 236 -29.19 3.96 -32.94
CA ALA A 236 -27.98 3.96 -32.10
C ALA A 236 -28.04 4.89 -30.87
N SER A 237 -29.15 5.58 -30.59
CA SER A 237 -29.25 6.49 -29.44
C SER A 237 -30.26 5.98 -28.40
N LEU A 238 -29.76 5.34 -27.34
CA LEU A 238 -30.52 5.11 -26.12
C LEU A 238 -30.94 6.45 -25.53
N VAL A 239 -32.25 6.63 -25.32
CA VAL A 239 -32.91 7.87 -24.91
C VAL A 239 -32.42 8.30 -23.51
N PRO A 240 -31.72 9.43 -23.31
CA PRO A 240 -31.46 9.99 -21.99
C PRO A 240 -32.70 10.77 -21.51
N PHE A 241 -32.94 10.85 -20.20
CA PHE A 241 -34.06 11.58 -19.63
C PHE A 241 -33.93 13.10 -19.88
N GLY A 242 -35.07 13.81 -19.96
CA GLY A 242 -35.12 15.27 -20.12
C GLY A 242 -34.86 16.03 -18.81
N ASN A 243 -34.72 17.36 -18.88
CA ASN A 243 -34.58 18.17 -17.66
C ASN A 243 -35.90 18.22 -16.86
N ILE A 244 -35.82 18.29 -15.54
CA ILE A 244 -36.93 18.43 -14.58
C ILE A 244 -36.71 19.74 -13.80
N GLY A 245 -37.70 20.61 -13.75
CA GLY A 245 -37.65 21.95 -13.14
C GLY A 245 -37.62 23.09 -14.18
N PHE A 246 -37.07 24.25 -13.85
CA PHE A 246 -37.23 25.50 -14.62
C PHE A 246 -35.90 26.05 -15.15
N ALA A 247 -35.89 26.62 -16.36
CA ALA A 247 -34.72 27.30 -16.96
C ALA A 247 -33.42 26.47 -17.07
N ASN A 248 -33.50 25.14 -17.10
CA ASN A 248 -32.31 24.29 -17.25
C ASN A 248 -31.88 24.18 -18.71
N THR A 249 -30.59 24.40 -19.01
CA THR A 249 -29.96 24.28 -20.32
C THR A 249 -29.05 23.04 -20.38
N GLY A 250 -29.30 22.08 -21.27
CA GLY A 250 -28.60 20.78 -21.38
C GLY A 250 -29.55 19.58 -21.20
N SER A 251 -29.07 18.46 -20.66
CA SER A 251 -29.80 17.18 -20.52
C SER A 251 -29.77 16.64 -19.09
N ASN A 252 -30.78 15.87 -18.66
CA ASN A 252 -30.82 15.21 -17.33
C ASN A 252 -30.67 16.13 -16.09
N ASN A 253 -30.91 17.45 -16.19
CA ASN A 253 -30.84 18.34 -15.03
C ASN A 253 -32.12 18.29 -14.18
N VAL A 254 -32.00 18.35 -12.85
CA VAL A 254 -33.11 18.42 -11.90
C VAL A 254 -32.98 19.68 -11.03
N GLY A 255 -33.86 20.67 -11.19
CA GLY A 255 -33.88 21.90 -10.39
C GLY A 255 -34.09 23.17 -11.20
N PHE A 256 -33.43 24.28 -10.84
CA PHE A 256 -33.67 25.59 -11.45
C PHE A 256 -32.39 26.16 -12.06
N ALA A 257 -32.46 26.71 -13.29
CA ALA A 257 -31.41 27.49 -13.93
C ALA A 257 -30.05 26.77 -14.10
N ASN A 258 -30.03 25.44 -14.15
CA ASN A 258 -28.77 24.70 -14.35
C ASN A 258 -28.33 24.73 -15.82
N THR A 259 -27.04 24.83 -16.11
CA THR A 259 -26.45 24.84 -17.45
C THR A 259 -25.40 23.72 -17.56
N GLY A 260 -25.53 22.81 -18.52
CA GLY A 260 -24.74 21.57 -18.67
C GLY A 260 -25.60 20.33 -18.48
N ASP A 261 -25.02 19.14 -18.27
CA ASP A 261 -25.75 17.87 -18.18
C ASP A 261 -25.74 17.27 -16.76
N GLY A 262 -26.86 16.72 -16.29
CA GLY A 262 -26.92 15.88 -15.08
C GLY A 262 -26.81 16.63 -13.74
N ASN A 263 -27.12 17.93 -13.67
CA ASN A 263 -27.03 18.71 -12.43
C ASN A 263 -28.29 18.58 -11.55
N PHE A 264 -28.14 18.57 -10.22
CA PHE A 264 -29.21 18.66 -9.23
C PHE A 264 -29.10 19.94 -8.39
N GLY A 265 -30.09 20.83 -8.43
CA GLY A 265 -30.14 22.04 -7.57
C GLY A 265 -30.40 23.35 -8.31
N LEU A 266 -29.76 24.46 -7.89
CA LEU A 266 -30.03 25.82 -8.36
C LEU A 266 -28.82 26.44 -9.06
N ALA A 267 -28.99 27.01 -10.26
CA ALA A 267 -28.00 27.84 -10.95
C ALA A 267 -26.61 27.21 -11.13
N ASN A 268 -26.53 25.88 -11.25
CA ASN A 268 -25.26 25.17 -11.43
C ASN A 268 -24.80 25.26 -12.89
N THR A 269 -23.51 25.47 -13.16
CA THR A 269 -22.91 25.54 -14.50
C THR A 269 -21.82 24.48 -14.65
N GLY A 270 -21.91 23.59 -15.65
CA GLY A 270 -21.07 22.41 -15.85
C GLY A 270 -21.87 21.11 -15.73
N ASN A 271 -21.23 19.95 -15.59
CA ASN A 271 -21.87 18.63 -15.64
C ASN A 271 -21.85 17.91 -14.28
N GLY A 272 -22.94 17.24 -13.90
CA GLY A 272 -23.00 16.33 -12.76
C GLY A 272 -22.90 16.99 -11.37
N ASN A 273 -23.25 18.27 -11.24
CA ASN A 273 -23.14 19.01 -9.97
C ASN A 273 -24.37 18.83 -9.07
N ILE A 274 -24.21 18.84 -7.74
CA ILE A 274 -25.29 18.83 -6.75
C ILE A 274 -25.14 20.06 -5.83
N GLY A 275 -25.95 21.11 -6.00
CA GLY A 275 -25.69 22.34 -5.25
C GLY A 275 -26.47 23.59 -5.62
N ILE A 276 -26.00 24.74 -5.12
CA ILE A 276 -26.53 26.08 -5.40
C ILE A 276 -25.41 26.95 -5.96
N GLY A 277 -25.46 27.30 -7.24
CA GLY A 277 -24.56 28.25 -7.91
C GLY A 277 -23.17 27.70 -8.22
N VAL A 278 -22.96 26.38 -8.17
CA VAL A 278 -21.64 25.75 -8.42
C VAL A 278 -21.27 25.82 -9.91
N THR A 279 -20.02 26.19 -10.22
CA THR A 279 -19.48 26.30 -11.59
C THR A 279 -18.28 25.37 -11.77
N GLY A 280 -18.34 24.41 -12.69
CA GLY A 280 -17.38 23.31 -12.92
C GLY A 280 -18.09 21.96 -13.04
N ASP A 281 -17.37 20.84 -13.07
CA ASP A 281 -17.96 19.49 -13.21
C ASP A 281 -17.85 18.66 -11.91
N ASN A 282 -18.85 17.80 -11.64
CA ASN A 282 -18.95 16.85 -10.53
C ASN A 282 -18.78 17.46 -9.12
N GLN A 283 -19.25 18.69 -8.90
CA GLN A 283 -19.14 19.37 -7.62
C GLN A 283 -20.34 19.15 -6.71
N VAL A 284 -20.13 19.18 -5.40
CA VAL A 284 -21.21 19.17 -4.40
C VAL A 284 -21.04 20.35 -3.43
N GLY A 285 -22.00 21.28 -3.36
CA GLY A 285 -21.94 22.40 -2.42
C GLY A 285 -22.64 23.70 -2.86
N ILE A 286 -22.18 24.84 -2.32
CA ILE A 286 -22.68 26.18 -2.66
C ILE A 286 -21.57 26.93 -3.39
N GLY A 287 -21.82 27.34 -4.64
CA GLY A 287 -20.77 27.70 -5.59
C GLY A 287 -20.09 29.04 -5.40
N VAL A 288 -20.67 29.97 -4.63
CA VAL A 288 -19.88 31.13 -4.17
C VAL A 288 -18.74 30.72 -3.23
N LEU A 289 -18.78 29.49 -2.69
CA LEU A 289 -17.80 29.02 -1.73
C LEU A 289 -16.81 28.02 -2.33
N ASN A 290 -17.02 27.39 -3.49
CA ASN A 290 -16.00 26.50 -4.09
C ASN A 290 -15.58 26.99 -5.49
N THR A 291 -14.28 26.88 -5.81
CA THR A 291 -13.72 27.23 -7.14
C THR A 291 -12.92 26.06 -7.73
N GLY A 292 -13.09 25.80 -9.03
CA GLY A 292 -12.43 24.69 -9.75
C GLY A 292 -13.34 23.47 -9.97
N ALA A 293 -12.82 22.24 -9.96
CA ALA A 293 -13.55 21.05 -10.45
C ALA A 293 -13.54 19.87 -9.46
N GLY A 294 -14.66 19.17 -9.30
CA GLY A 294 -14.75 17.96 -8.46
C GLY A 294 -14.54 18.17 -6.96
N ASN A 295 -14.71 19.40 -6.44
CA ASN A 295 -14.60 19.67 -5.02
C ASN A 295 -15.90 19.29 -4.27
N ILE A 296 -15.75 18.75 -3.05
CA ILE A 296 -16.84 18.39 -2.14
C ILE A 296 -16.63 19.15 -0.82
N GLY A 297 -17.59 19.97 -0.40
CA GLY A 297 -17.52 20.76 0.85
C GLY A 297 -17.69 22.25 0.62
N LEU A 298 -17.00 23.12 1.37
CA LEU A 298 -17.09 24.59 1.25
C LEU A 298 -15.70 25.25 1.26
N PHE A 299 -15.55 26.40 0.62
CA PHE A 299 -14.29 27.18 0.59
C PHE A 299 -13.11 26.49 -0.08
N ASN A 300 -13.34 25.44 -0.87
CA ASN A 300 -12.27 24.73 -1.56
C ASN A 300 -11.92 25.41 -2.90
N SER A 301 -10.64 25.43 -3.26
CA SER A 301 -10.12 25.95 -4.52
C SER A 301 -9.22 24.93 -5.22
N GLY A 302 -9.36 24.78 -6.53
CA GLY A 302 -8.61 23.79 -7.32
C GLY A 302 -9.45 22.56 -7.62
N SER A 303 -8.91 21.36 -7.52
CA SER A 303 -9.58 20.14 -8.01
C SER A 303 -9.63 18.98 -7.02
N GLN A 304 -10.70 18.20 -7.05
CA GLN A 304 -10.87 16.97 -6.27
C GLN A 304 -10.64 17.12 -4.74
N ASN A 305 -10.85 18.30 -4.17
CA ASN A 305 -10.67 18.50 -2.73
C ASN A 305 -11.94 18.12 -1.96
N ILE A 306 -11.80 17.49 -0.79
CA ILE A 306 -12.88 17.12 0.12
C ILE A 306 -12.70 17.83 1.46
N GLY A 307 -13.67 18.61 1.91
CA GLY A 307 -13.68 19.27 3.23
C GLY A 307 -13.79 20.79 3.14
N PHE A 308 -12.95 21.52 3.89
CA PHE A 308 -13.08 22.98 4.02
C PHE A 308 -11.77 23.71 3.73
N PHE A 309 -11.84 24.86 3.04
CA PHE A 309 -10.70 25.76 2.84
C PHE A 309 -9.48 25.12 2.15
N ASN A 310 -9.62 23.97 1.50
CA ASN A 310 -8.49 23.32 0.86
C ASN A 310 -8.16 24.01 -0.47
N SER A 311 -6.87 24.10 -0.82
CA SER A 311 -6.39 24.69 -2.05
C SER A 311 -5.45 23.73 -2.79
N GLY A 312 -5.63 23.58 -4.10
CA GLY A 312 -4.82 22.70 -4.95
C GLY A 312 -5.57 21.44 -5.36
N THR A 313 -4.95 20.26 -5.29
CA THR A 313 -5.49 19.04 -5.91
C THR A 313 -5.59 17.87 -4.93
N GLY A 314 -6.77 17.25 -4.82
CA GLY A 314 -6.93 15.95 -4.14
C GLY A 314 -6.72 15.99 -2.63
N ASN A 315 -6.86 17.14 -1.98
CA ASN A 315 -6.69 17.24 -0.52
C ASN A 315 -7.97 16.84 0.23
N VAL A 316 -7.82 16.18 1.37
CA VAL A 316 -8.93 15.75 2.24
C VAL A 316 -8.75 16.36 3.64
N GLY A 317 -9.69 17.19 4.09
CA GLY A 317 -9.70 17.76 5.43
C GLY A 317 -9.88 19.28 5.45
N ILE A 318 -9.07 20.00 6.23
CA ILE A 318 -9.26 21.45 6.47
C ILE A 318 -8.00 22.24 6.16
N ALA A 319 -8.13 23.28 5.36
CA ALA A 319 -7.08 24.28 5.09
C ALA A 319 -5.76 23.69 4.58
N ASN A 320 -5.79 22.52 3.92
CA ASN A 320 -4.61 21.98 3.27
C ASN A 320 -4.32 22.74 1.97
N SER A 321 -3.05 22.85 1.60
CA SER A 321 -2.61 23.52 0.37
C SER A 321 -1.66 22.63 -0.42
N GLY A 322 -1.77 22.63 -1.75
CA GLY A 322 -0.96 21.79 -2.62
C GLY A 322 -1.69 20.50 -3.02
N ALA A 323 -1.04 19.34 -2.93
CA ALA A 323 -1.55 18.11 -3.52
C ALA A 323 -1.63 16.92 -2.54
N ILE A 324 -2.75 16.19 -2.57
CA ILE A 324 -2.89 14.86 -1.96
C ILE A 324 -2.59 14.86 -0.44
N ASN A 325 -2.87 15.97 0.25
CA ASN A 325 -2.71 16.05 1.70
C ASN A 325 -3.99 15.57 2.40
N THR A 326 -3.83 14.86 3.52
CA THR A 326 -4.95 14.44 4.38
C THR A 326 -4.79 15.01 5.79
N GLY A 327 -5.79 15.72 6.30
CA GLY A 327 -5.82 16.27 7.66
C GLY A 327 -5.98 17.78 7.70
N ILE A 328 -5.19 18.50 8.49
CA ILE A 328 -5.40 19.94 8.76
C ILE A 328 -4.13 20.74 8.47
N ALA A 329 -4.27 21.83 7.70
CA ALA A 329 -3.25 22.85 7.51
C ALA A 329 -1.89 22.31 6.99
N ASN A 330 -1.90 21.27 6.15
CA ASN A 330 -0.67 20.77 5.54
C ASN A 330 -0.47 21.40 4.14
N PRO A 331 0.65 22.11 3.89
CA PRO A 331 1.04 22.58 2.56
C PRO A 331 1.78 21.52 1.71
N ASN A 332 2.15 21.88 0.48
CA ASN A 332 2.89 21.05 -0.50
C ASN A 332 2.22 19.71 -0.78
N ILE A 333 2.93 18.58 -0.70
CA ILE A 333 2.46 17.30 -1.24
C ILE A 333 2.50 16.15 -0.24
N GLY A 334 1.42 15.37 -0.22
CA GLY A 334 1.39 14.02 0.35
C GLY A 334 1.53 13.94 1.86
N ASN A 335 1.22 15.01 2.60
CA ASN A 335 1.28 15.01 4.05
C ASN A 335 0.02 14.39 4.66
N TRP A 336 0.18 13.65 5.76
CA TRP A 336 -0.91 13.10 6.56
C TRP A 336 -0.84 13.65 8.00
N GLY A 337 -1.90 14.29 8.48
CA GLY A 337 -2.01 14.75 9.86
C GLY A 337 -2.19 16.26 9.98
N ILE A 338 -1.47 16.92 10.88
CA ILE A 338 -1.74 18.33 11.24
C ILE A 338 -0.49 19.18 11.09
N ALA A 339 -0.60 20.29 10.36
CA ALA A 339 0.41 21.35 10.26
C ALA A 339 1.82 20.86 9.87
N ASN A 340 1.92 19.84 9.01
CA ASN A 340 3.20 19.37 8.52
C ASN A 340 3.68 20.23 7.35
N LEU A 341 4.79 20.95 7.54
CA LEU A 341 5.43 21.81 6.55
C LEU A 341 6.45 21.02 5.72
N GLY A 342 6.42 21.18 4.39
CA GLY A 342 7.21 20.38 3.46
C GLY A 342 6.40 19.20 2.92
N SER A 343 7.00 18.04 2.63
CA SER A 343 6.34 16.99 1.82
C SER A 343 6.43 15.59 2.41
N TYR A 344 5.40 14.76 2.21
CA TYR A 344 5.37 13.35 2.62
C TYR A 344 5.57 13.09 4.12
N ASN A 345 5.25 14.08 4.96
CA ASN A 345 5.33 13.92 6.40
C ASN A 345 4.04 13.29 6.95
N THR A 346 4.17 12.45 7.97
CA THR A 346 3.04 11.84 8.68
C THR A 346 3.09 12.22 10.16
N GLY A 347 1.99 12.76 10.70
CA GLY A 347 1.85 13.12 12.11
C GLY A 347 1.57 14.60 12.32
N LEU A 348 2.27 15.26 13.25
CA LEU A 348 1.95 16.62 13.65
C LEU A 348 3.18 17.54 13.64
N GLY A 349 3.06 18.69 12.98
CA GLY A 349 4.01 19.79 13.09
C GLY A 349 5.41 19.48 12.57
N ASN A 350 5.57 18.47 11.71
CA ASN A 350 6.89 18.15 11.14
C ASN A 350 7.27 19.20 10.08
N LEU A 351 8.55 19.57 10.03
CA LEU A 351 9.17 20.45 9.03
C LEU A 351 10.14 19.66 8.16
N GLY A 352 10.07 19.85 6.84
CA GLY A 352 10.94 19.18 5.88
C GLY A 352 10.23 18.00 5.20
N SER A 353 10.91 16.88 4.98
CA SER A 353 10.35 15.82 4.13
C SER A 353 10.43 14.42 4.73
N VAL A 354 9.43 13.59 4.48
CA VAL A 354 9.42 12.15 4.84
C VAL A 354 9.54 11.91 6.35
N ASN A 355 9.19 12.87 7.19
CA ASN A 355 9.24 12.69 8.64
C ASN A 355 7.97 12.01 9.14
N THR A 356 8.11 11.12 10.13
CA THR A 356 6.98 10.45 10.79
C THR A 356 6.99 10.75 12.29
N GLY A 357 5.88 11.23 12.84
CA GLY A 357 5.72 11.53 14.26
C GLY A 357 5.44 13.01 14.53
N TYR A 358 6.10 13.60 15.52
CA TYR A 358 5.75 14.91 16.07
C TYR A 358 6.93 15.88 16.04
N PHE A 359 6.74 17.07 15.47
CA PHE A 359 7.68 18.19 15.55
C PHE A 359 9.11 17.89 15.09
N ASN A 360 9.30 16.92 14.18
CA ASN A 360 10.62 16.66 13.63
C ASN A 360 10.95 17.71 12.56
N SER A 361 12.21 18.11 12.47
CA SER A 361 12.73 19.07 11.49
C SER A 361 13.87 18.46 10.69
N GLY A 362 13.71 18.35 9.37
CA GLY A 362 14.69 17.84 8.43
C GLY A 362 14.11 16.74 7.54
N ILE A 363 14.90 15.72 7.22
CA ILE A 363 14.52 14.66 6.28
C ILE A 363 14.52 13.29 6.97
N ALA A 364 13.45 12.53 6.75
CA ALA A 364 13.35 11.11 7.11
C ALA A 364 13.58 10.82 8.61
N ASN A 365 13.13 11.71 9.49
CA ASN A 365 13.15 11.45 10.92
C ASN A 365 11.89 10.70 11.36
N THR A 366 12.04 9.78 12.31
CA THR A 366 10.91 9.08 12.94
C THR A 366 10.91 9.32 14.44
N GLY A 367 9.78 9.77 15.00
CA GLY A 367 9.59 9.96 16.44
C GLY A 367 9.25 11.40 16.82
N ILE A 368 9.89 11.96 17.85
CA ILE A 368 9.47 13.24 18.46
C ILE A 368 10.64 14.23 18.49
N GLY A 369 10.46 15.42 17.92
CA GLY A 369 11.34 16.56 18.14
C GLY A 369 12.78 16.36 17.68
N ASN A 370 13.01 15.51 16.67
CA ASN A 370 14.35 15.34 16.12
C ASN A 370 14.69 16.49 15.17
N SER A 371 15.92 17.00 15.23
CA SER A 371 16.46 18.04 14.34
C SER A 371 17.64 17.50 13.55
N GLY A 372 17.61 17.67 12.23
CA GLY A 372 18.57 17.09 11.29
C GLY A 372 17.94 15.94 10.50
N ASN A 373 18.72 14.99 10.00
CA ASN A 373 18.22 13.98 9.06
C ASN A 373 18.40 12.55 9.56
N TYR A 374 17.49 11.65 9.18
CA TYR A 374 17.59 10.21 9.42
C TYR A 374 17.66 9.80 10.90
N ASN A 375 17.11 10.61 11.81
CA ASN A 375 17.08 10.27 13.23
C ASN A 375 15.83 9.45 13.57
N THR A 376 15.99 8.45 14.44
CA THR A 376 14.88 7.66 14.99
C THR A 376 14.85 7.78 16.52
N GLY A 377 13.68 8.14 17.06
CA GLY A 377 13.40 8.26 18.48
C GLY A 377 13.09 9.70 18.90
N MET A 378 13.67 10.19 20.00
CA MET A 378 13.22 11.45 20.63
C MET A 378 14.35 12.46 20.83
N GLY A 379 14.14 13.71 20.41
CA GLY A 379 15.00 14.84 20.77
C GLY A 379 16.45 14.72 20.30
N ASN A 380 16.71 13.97 19.23
CA ASN A 380 18.06 13.88 18.67
C ASN A 380 18.38 15.13 17.85
N SER A 381 19.63 15.58 17.88
CA SER A 381 20.10 16.74 17.11
C SER A 381 21.33 16.36 16.31
N GLY A 382 21.27 16.45 14.99
CA GLY A 382 22.32 15.99 14.07
C GLY A 382 21.76 14.91 13.13
N ASN A 383 22.61 14.01 12.64
CA ASN A 383 22.19 13.06 11.61
C ASN A 383 22.35 11.59 12.03
N THR A 384 21.44 10.74 11.57
CA THR A 384 21.57 9.27 11.67
C THR A 384 21.67 8.76 13.11
N ASN A 385 21.01 9.42 14.06
CA ASN A 385 20.96 8.95 15.44
C ASN A 385 19.78 8.00 15.67
N THR A 386 19.97 6.97 16.50
CA THR A 386 18.90 6.07 16.94
C THR A 386 18.81 6.08 18.47
N GLY A 387 17.60 6.24 19.02
CA GLY A 387 17.36 6.32 20.46
C GLY A 387 16.94 7.73 20.87
N SER A 388 17.40 8.26 22.01
CA SER A 388 16.90 9.56 22.49
C SER A 388 17.96 10.49 23.05
N PHE A 389 17.76 11.78 22.80
CA PHE A 389 18.60 12.86 23.30
C PHE A 389 20.07 12.69 22.94
N ASN A 390 20.36 12.35 21.68
CA ASN A 390 21.73 12.28 21.19
C ASN A 390 22.07 13.50 20.32
N PRO A 391 22.78 14.52 20.86
CA PRO A 391 23.43 15.55 20.06
C PRO A 391 24.70 15.05 19.37
N GLY A 392 24.82 15.35 18.08
CA GLY A 392 25.89 14.85 17.20
C GLY A 392 25.31 13.88 16.17
N SER A 393 26.15 13.08 15.53
CA SER A 393 25.75 12.18 14.44
C SER A 393 26.17 10.74 14.70
N TYR A 394 25.40 9.81 14.12
CA TYR A 394 25.68 8.37 14.15
C TYR A 394 25.69 7.76 15.56
N ASN A 395 24.99 8.35 16.53
CA ASN A 395 24.88 7.79 17.86
C ASN A 395 23.73 6.79 17.95
N THR A 396 23.92 5.74 18.75
CA THR A 396 22.88 4.77 19.09
C THR A 396 22.72 4.67 20.61
N GLY A 397 21.50 4.85 21.11
CA GLY A 397 21.17 4.76 22.54
C GLY A 397 20.67 6.08 23.11
N TYR A 398 21.09 6.44 24.32
CA TYR A 398 20.51 7.54 25.09
C TYR A 398 21.56 8.53 25.57
N LEU A 399 21.27 9.84 25.46
CA LEU A 399 22.08 10.91 26.07
C LEU A 399 23.53 10.96 25.58
N ASN A 400 23.83 10.47 24.37
CA ASN A 400 25.19 10.51 23.84
C ASN A 400 25.48 11.85 23.17
N TYR A 401 26.57 12.51 23.57
CA TYR A 401 27.01 13.79 23.04
C TYR A 401 28.33 13.62 22.26
N GLY A 402 28.34 14.05 21.00
CA GLY A 402 29.43 13.84 20.06
C GLY A 402 29.02 12.82 19.00
N ASP A 403 29.98 12.21 18.30
CA ASP A 403 29.70 11.37 17.14
C ASP A 403 30.08 9.90 17.38
N TYR A 404 29.35 8.98 16.75
CA TYR A 404 29.63 7.54 16.73
C TYR A 404 29.64 6.85 18.11
N ASN A 405 28.87 7.34 19.07
CA ASN A 405 28.74 6.68 20.36
C ASN A 405 27.60 5.67 20.37
N THR A 406 27.82 4.52 21.02
CA THR A 406 26.80 3.51 21.28
C THR A 406 26.63 3.28 22.78
N GLY A 407 25.42 3.41 23.28
CA GLY A 407 25.05 3.12 24.67
C GLY A 407 24.43 4.31 25.40
N LEU A 408 24.82 4.56 26.66
CA LEU A 408 24.16 5.51 27.55
C LEU A 408 25.10 6.60 28.06
N ALA A 409 24.75 7.87 27.84
CA ALA A 409 25.42 9.02 28.43
C ALA A 409 26.93 9.05 28.16
N ASN A 410 27.34 8.75 26.92
CA ASN A 410 28.72 8.91 26.49
C ASN A 410 28.94 10.31 25.91
N PHE A 411 29.94 11.02 26.41
CA PHE A 411 30.41 12.31 25.93
C PHE A 411 31.76 12.12 25.27
N GLY A 412 31.94 12.66 24.06
CA GLY A 412 33.10 12.43 23.22
C GLY A 412 32.73 11.68 21.96
N ASN A 413 33.70 11.06 21.28
CA ASN A 413 33.46 10.36 20.02
C ASN A 413 33.86 8.89 20.09
N VAL A 414 33.17 8.03 19.32
CA VAL A 414 33.56 6.63 19.10
C VAL A 414 33.61 5.80 20.39
N ASN A 415 32.66 6.00 21.31
CA ASN A 415 32.57 5.22 22.54
C ASN A 415 31.52 4.12 22.44
N THR A 416 31.78 2.95 23.03
CA THR A 416 30.78 1.89 23.21
C THR A 416 30.63 1.54 24.68
N GLY A 417 29.50 1.88 25.30
CA GLY A 417 29.25 1.60 26.71
C GLY A 417 28.43 2.68 27.41
N ALA A 418 28.78 3.02 28.65
CA ALA A 418 28.03 4.03 29.39
C ALA A 418 28.88 4.94 30.29
N PHE A 419 28.43 6.19 30.43
CA PHE A 419 29.02 7.20 31.30
C PHE A 419 30.51 7.46 31.00
N ILE A 420 30.88 7.41 29.72
CA ILE A 420 32.24 7.70 29.25
C ILE A 420 32.34 9.19 28.94
N THR A 421 33.41 9.87 29.34
CA THR A 421 33.66 11.30 28.98
C THR A 421 34.84 11.51 28.04
N GLY A 422 35.62 10.46 27.76
CA GLY A 422 36.69 10.48 26.76
C GLY A 422 36.19 10.03 25.38
N SER A 423 37.11 9.79 24.45
CA SER A 423 36.82 9.23 23.12
C SER A 423 37.50 7.88 22.92
N PHE A 424 37.03 7.11 21.93
CA PHE A 424 37.59 5.81 21.54
C PHE A 424 37.63 4.77 22.66
N SER A 425 36.65 4.77 23.56
CA SER A 425 36.66 3.91 24.75
C SER A 425 35.50 2.91 24.77
N ASN A 426 35.72 1.75 25.37
CA ASN A 426 34.72 0.72 25.57
C ASN A 426 34.52 0.42 27.06
N GLY A 427 33.27 0.29 27.52
CA GLY A 427 32.96 -0.09 28.90
C GLY A 427 32.21 0.98 29.70
N LEU A 428 32.52 1.12 30.99
CA LEU A 428 31.71 1.94 31.90
C LEU A 428 32.58 2.95 32.66
N PHE A 429 32.08 4.17 32.83
CA PHE A 429 32.65 5.20 33.71
C PHE A 429 34.08 5.67 33.37
N TRP A 430 34.50 5.55 32.11
CA TRP A 430 35.83 5.99 31.67
C TRP A 430 35.91 7.51 31.50
N ARG A 431 37.00 8.11 32.01
CA ARG A 431 37.24 9.55 31.90
C ARG A 431 38.23 9.92 30.78
N GLY A 432 39.16 9.03 30.47
CA GLY A 432 40.25 9.24 29.51
C GLY A 432 39.93 8.70 28.12
N PHE A 433 40.84 8.94 27.19
CA PHE A 433 40.78 8.39 25.83
C PHE A 433 41.29 6.93 25.78
N TYR A 434 40.80 6.13 24.83
CA TYR A 434 41.29 4.77 24.56
C TYR A 434 41.20 3.80 25.75
N GLN A 435 40.16 3.92 26.58
CA GLN A 435 39.98 3.11 27.77
C GLN A 435 39.13 1.86 27.52
N GLY A 436 39.37 0.80 28.29
CA GLY A 436 38.68 -0.49 28.14
C GLY A 436 38.87 -1.16 26.78
N LEU A 437 39.91 -0.76 26.05
CA LEU A 437 40.40 -1.46 24.87
C LEU A 437 41.33 -2.60 25.30
N PHE A 438 41.40 -3.66 24.50
CA PHE A 438 42.31 -4.76 24.75
C PHE A 438 43.72 -4.39 24.28
N GLY A 439 44.71 -4.57 25.16
CA GLY A 439 46.13 -4.43 24.86
C GLY A 439 46.93 -5.56 25.52
N ILE A 440 48.15 -5.81 25.05
CA ILE A 440 49.05 -6.83 25.62
C ILE A 440 50.34 -6.13 26.02
N ASP A 441 50.64 -6.17 27.32
CA ASP A 441 51.92 -5.72 27.87
C ASP A 441 52.58 -6.88 28.62
N ILE A 442 53.60 -7.47 28.01
CA ILE A 442 54.42 -8.53 28.64
C ILE A 442 55.77 -7.92 28.99
N GLY A 443 56.12 -7.98 30.27
CA GLY A 443 57.38 -7.45 30.79
C GLY A 443 57.65 -7.97 32.19
N PHE A 444 58.79 -7.60 32.74
CA PHE A 444 59.16 -7.90 34.12
C PHE A 444 59.64 -6.62 34.81
N ASP A 445 59.37 -6.53 36.11
CA ASP A 445 59.81 -5.41 36.92
C ASP A 445 61.23 -5.63 37.42
N VAL A 446 62.11 -4.66 37.18
CA VAL A 446 63.47 -4.66 37.71
C VAL A 446 63.57 -3.63 38.85
N PRO A 447 63.87 -4.05 40.09
CA PRO A 447 64.04 -3.13 41.21
C PRO A 447 65.07 -2.03 40.88
N GLY A 448 64.67 -0.77 41.06
CA GLY A 448 65.52 0.41 40.80
C GLY A 448 65.57 0.90 39.34
N ILE A 449 65.06 0.14 38.37
CA ILE A 449 65.06 0.49 36.93
C ILE A 449 63.61 0.61 36.38
N GLY A 450 62.63 0.00 37.05
CA GLY A 450 61.22 0.02 36.64
C GLY A 450 60.84 -1.16 35.75
N ARG A 451 59.69 -1.06 35.07
CA ARG A 451 59.17 -2.14 34.20
C ARG A 451 59.94 -2.17 32.89
N VAL A 452 60.52 -3.33 32.57
CA VAL A 452 61.11 -3.61 31.26
C VAL A 452 60.06 -4.31 30.41
N THR A 453 59.53 -3.62 29.40
CA THR A 453 58.53 -4.18 28.48
C THR A 453 59.22 -4.99 27.39
N ILE A 454 58.85 -6.26 27.25
CA ILE A 454 59.34 -7.17 26.21
C ILE A 454 58.42 -7.09 24.98
N ILE A 455 57.11 -7.10 25.19
CA ILE A 455 56.09 -6.97 24.14
C ILE A 455 55.12 -5.89 24.58
N HIS A 456 54.97 -4.86 23.77
CA HIS A 456 53.97 -3.80 23.92
C HIS A 456 53.05 -3.79 22.71
N VAL A 457 51.80 -4.20 22.89
CA VAL A 457 50.72 -4.03 21.93
C VAL A 457 49.75 -3.01 22.53
N PRO A 458 49.75 -1.76 22.02
CA PRO A 458 48.96 -0.69 22.60
C PRO A 458 47.46 -0.99 22.51
N ALA A 459 46.71 -0.51 23.49
CA ALA A 459 45.25 -0.62 23.53
C ALA A 459 44.64 0.44 22.57
N THR A 460 44.70 0.16 21.27
CA THR A 460 44.12 0.99 20.21
C THR A 460 43.12 0.18 19.38
N PRO A 461 42.26 0.81 18.57
CA PRO A 461 41.48 0.06 17.58
C PRO A 461 42.40 -0.78 16.69
N GLY A 462 42.08 -2.07 16.55
CA GLY A 462 42.85 -3.03 15.75
C GLY A 462 44.21 -3.43 16.35
N PHE A 463 44.86 -4.41 15.72
CA PHE A 463 46.13 -5.00 16.16
C PHE A 463 47.17 -4.94 15.05
N PHE A 464 48.37 -4.46 15.38
CA PHE A 464 49.49 -4.37 14.43
C PHE A 464 49.16 -3.59 13.15
N ASN A 465 48.23 -2.63 13.23
CA ASN A 465 47.97 -1.70 12.15
C ASN A 465 49.04 -0.59 12.16
N SER A 466 49.55 -0.22 10.98
CA SER A 466 50.49 0.89 10.75
C SER A 466 49.90 1.95 9.82
N THR A 467 48.60 2.17 9.93
CA THR A 467 47.85 3.16 9.16
C THR A 467 48.00 4.57 9.74
N ALA A 468 47.80 5.60 8.92
CA ALA A 468 47.85 6.99 9.37
C ALA A 468 46.64 7.39 10.25
N ASP A 469 45.46 6.80 10.01
CA ASP A 469 44.23 7.04 10.79
C ASP A 469 43.82 5.81 11.61
N PRO A 470 42.98 5.97 12.66
CA PRO A 470 42.47 4.85 13.45
C PRO A 470 41.80 3.78 12.57
N SER A 471 42.26 2.54 12.72
CA SER A 471 41.88 1.41 11.86
C SER A 471 41.51 0.20 12.69
N SER A 472 40.48 -0.54 12.30
CA SER A 472 40.10 -1.79 12.97
C SER A 472 40.73 -3.02 12.30
N GLY A 473 40.66 -4.19 12.93
CA GLY A 473 41.20 -5.44 12.36
C GLY A 473 42.71 -5.63 12.58
N PHE A 474 43.41 -6.28 11.66
CA PHE A 474 44.79 -6.77 11.86
C PHE A 474 45.72 -6.47 10.67
N PHE A 475 46.93 -6.02 10.97
CA PHE A 475 48.04 -5.88 10.00
C PHE A 475 47.73 -5.01 8.77
N ASN A 476 46.90 -3.98 8.93
CA ASN A 476 46.64 -3.01 7.86
C ASN A 476 47.72 -1.91 7.84
N SER A 477 48.02 -1.35 6.67
CA SER A 477 49.07 -0.32 6.52
C SER A 477 48.72 0.70 5.45
N GLY A 478 49.34 1.89 5.51
CA GLY A 478 49.18 2.93 4.49
C GLY A 478 48.55 4.23 5.02
N ALA A 479 48.36 5.21 4.13
CA ALA A 479 47.61 6.42 4.46
C ALA A 479 46.14 6.08 4.77
N GLY A 480 45.39 6.92 5.50
CA GLY A 480 43.95 6.70 5.71
C GLY A 480 43.60 5.70 6.82
N SER A 481 42.31 5.35 6.90
CA SER A 481 41.78 4.30 7.79
C SER A 481 41.65 2.96 7.07
N ALA A 482 41.57 1.86 7.80
CA ALA A 482 41.34 0.52 7.26
C ALA A 482 40.55 -0.36 8.23
N SER A 483 39.91 -1.40 7.69
CA SER A 483 39.23 -2.43 8.48
C SER A 483 39.42 -3.82 7.87
N GLY A 484 39.52 -4.85 8.72
CA GLY A 484 39.74 -6.23 8.29
C GLY A 484 41.22 -6.63 8.35
N PHE A 485 41.75 -7.38 7.37
CA PHE A 485 43.05 -8.03 7.48
C PHE A 485 43.97 -7.69 6.30
N PHE A 486 45.23 -7.32 6.60
CA PHE A 486 46.32 -7.16 5.62
C PHE A 486 46.02 -6.20 4.45
N ASN A 487 45.18 -5.20 4.65
CA ASN A 487 44.95 -4.19 3.63
C ASN A 487 46.11 -3.18 3.57
N VAL A 488 46.41 -2.68 2.38
CA VAL A 488 47.49 -1.70 2.14
C VAL A 488 46.95 -0.50 1.35
N GLY A 489 47.24 0.71 1.80
CA GLY A 489 46.72 1.94 1.21
C GLY A 489 45.44 2.43 1.90
N ALA A 490 44.87 3.52 1.39
CA ALA A 490 43.85 4.27 2.12
C ALA A 490 42.43 3.72 2.02
N ASN A 491 41.71 3.84 3.14
CA ASN A 491 40.26 3.68 3.27
C ASN A 491 39.74 2.29 2.86
N ASN A 492 40.55 1.25 3.09
CA ASN A 492 40.25 -0.11 2.69
C ASN A 492 39.40 -0.88 3.71
N SER A 493 38.56 -1.79 3.23
CA SER A 493 37.79 -2.71 4.08
C SER A 493 37.81 -4.14 3.54
N GLY A 494 37.97 -5.12 4.42
CA GLY A 494 37.94 -6.56 4.10
C GLY A 494 39.33 -7.22 4.13
N PHE A 495 39.68 -8.03 3.13
CA PHE A 495 40.87 -8.91 3.19
C PHE A 495 41.86 -8.65 2.04
N GLN A 496 43.09 -8.24 2.35
CA GLN A 496 44.19 -8.08 1.40
C GLN A 496 43.91 -7.14 0.21
N ASN A 497 43.16 -6.05 0.42
CA ASN A 497 42.99 -5.04 -0.62
C ASN A 497 44.17 -4.07 -0.67
N PHE A 498 44.54 -3.64 -1.87
CA PHE A 498 45.60 -2.68 -2.13
C PHE A 498 45.03 -1.45 -2.85
N SER A 499 45.03 -0.29 -2.19
CA SER A 499 44.58 0.97 -2.78
C SER A 499 45.75 1.84 -3.22
N LEU A 500 45.65 2.41 -4.43
CA LEU A 500 46.66 3.30 -5.02
C LEU A 500 46.33 4.80 -4.85
N GLY A 501 45.29 5.15 -4.10
CA GLY A 501 44.86 6.55 -3.93
C GLY A 501 44.14 6.81 -2.62
N SER A 502 43.56 7.99 -2.50
CA SER A 502 42.84 8.43 -1.28
C SER A 502 41.47 7.77 -1.11
N ILE A 503 40.92 7.17 -2.17
CA ILE A 503 39.63 6.47 -2.16
C ILE A 503 39.92 4.97 -2.06
N GLY A 504 39.30 4.30 -1.09
CA GLY A 504 39.62 2.91 -0.76
C GLY A 504 38.76 1.87 -1.44
N ASN A 505 39.11 0.61 -1.19
CA ASN A 505 38.47 -0.57 -1.75
C ASN A 505 37.71 -1.37 -0.69
N SER A 506 36.76 -2.21 -1.12
CA SER A 506 36.01 -3.12 -0.25
C SER A 506 35.98 -4.54 -0.80
N GLY A 507 35.94 -5.54 0.09
CA GLY A 507 35.87 -6.96 -0.29
C GLY A 507 37.22 -7.66 -0.09
N ALA A 508 37.70 -8.44 -1.06
CA ALA A 508 39.00 -9.10 -0.91
C ALA A 508 39.89 -9.08 -2.16
N ASN A 509 41.19 -8.91 -1.93
CA ASN A 509 42.25 -9.02 -2.93
C ASN A 509 42.07 -8.08 -4.14
N ASN A 510 41.48 -6.91 -3.90
CA ASN A 510 41.29 -5.90 -4.94
C ASN A 510 42.52 -4.98 -5.04
N TYR A 511 42.90 -4.57 -6.25
CA TYR A 511 44.05 -3.69 -6.52
C TYR A 511 43.67 -2.52 -7.43
N GLY A 512 43.76 -1.29 -6.92
CA GLY A 512 43.42 -0.05 -7.66
C GLY A 512 42.59 0.90 -6.79
N VAL A 513 41.72 1.72 -7.37
CA VAL A 513 40.93 2.75 -6.66
C VAL A 513 39.42 2.55 -6.86
N MET A 514 38.63 2.71 -5.78
CA MET A 514 37.15 2.65 -5.81
C MET A 514 36.61 1.29 -6.31
N ILE A 515 37.12 0.21 -5.74
CA ILE A 515 36.77 -1.17 -6.13
C ILE A 515 35.95 -1.86 -5.05
N SER A 516 34.97 -2.68 -5.45
CA SER A 516 34.25 -3.58 -4.54
C SER A 516 34.15 -5.01 -5.06
N GLY A 517 34.40 -6.02 -4.23
CA GLY A 517 34.17 -7.43 -4.59
C GLY A 517 35.39 -8.31 -4.36
N TRP A 518 35.66 -9.27 -5.24
CA TRP A 518 36.71 -10.28 -5.04
C TRP A 518 37.69 -10.32 -6.21
N VAL A 519 38.98 -10.12 -5.93
CA VAL A 519 40.10 -10.29 -6.87
C VAL A 519 39.97 -9.41 -8.13
N ASN A 520 39.63 -8.14 -7.97
CA ASN A 520 39.51 -7.21 -9.09
C ASN A 520 40.76 -6.32 -9.25
N ARG A 521 41.11 -5.92 -10.47
CA ARG A 521 42.24 -5.02 -10.77
C ARG A 521 41.86 -3.86 -11.70
N GLY A 522 42.32 -2.66 -11.37
CA GLY A 522 42.03 -1.43 -12.12
C GLY A 522 41.14 -0.48 -11.31
N ASP A 523 40.61 0.57 -11.93
CA ASP A 523 39.87 1.61 -11.20
C ASP A 523 38.36 1.58 -11.47
N THR A 524 37.55 1.88 -10.45
CA THR A 524 36.09 2.02 -10.53
C THR A 524 35.36 0.73 -10.98
N ILE A 525 35.75 -0.42 -10.43
CA ILE A 525 35.24 -1.74 -10.83
C ILE A 525 34.51 -2.44 -9.68
N SER A 526 33.47 -3.21 -10.00
CA SER A 526 32.82 -4.12 -9.04
C SER A 526 32.60 -5.51 -9.63
N GLY A 527 32.67 -6.55 -8.78
CA GLY A 527 32.39 -7.93 -9.19
C GLY A 527 33.40 -8.96 -8.68
N PHE A 528 33.55 -10.05 -9.43
CA PHE A 528 34.48 -11.14 -9.13
C PHE A 528 35.45 -11.32 -10.30
N PHE A 529 36.76 -11.28 -10.04
CA PHE A 529 37.83 -11.51 -11.01
C PHE A 529 37.83 -10.56 -12.22
N THR A 530 37.43 -9.32 -12.02
CA THR A 530 37.32 -8.32 -13.10
C THR A 530 38.62 -7.52 -13.25
N SER A 531 39.01 -7.22 -14.50
CA SER A 531 40.22 -6.44 -14.81
C SER A 531 39.89 -5.28 -15.76
N GLY A 532 40.29 -4.06 -15.39
CA GLY A 532 40.20 -2.86 -16.22
C GLY A 532 41.59 -2.28 -16.55
N PRO A 533 41.65 -1.17 -17.29
CA PRO A 533 42.91 -0.47 -17.54
C PRO A 533 43.56 -0.05 -16.21
N LEU A 534 44.86 -0.34 -16.09
CA LEU A 534 45.68 0.10 -14.95
C LEU A 534 46.07 1.57 -15.17
N PRO A 535 46.05 2.42 -14.13
CA PRO A 535 46.54 3.80 -14.22
C PRO A 535 48.04 3.89 -14.50
#